data_AF-A0A7V8B0U6-F1
#
_entry.id   AF-A0A7V8B0U6-F1
#
_cell.length_a   1.000
_cell.length_b   1.000
_cell.length_c   1.000
_cell.angle_alpha   90.00
_cell.angle_beta   90.00
_cell.angle_gamma   90.00
#
_symmetry.space_group_name_H-M   'P 1'
#
loop_
_entity.id
_entity.type
_entity.pdbx_description
1 polymer ?
#
loop_
_entity_poly.entity_id
_entity_poly.type
_entity_poly.pdbx_seq_one_letter_code
_entity_poly.pdbx_strand_id
1 'polypeptide(L)'
;MSDYQWFDEYDYWLTRDRVNSQTTVATLRYLPAHAVVSWLDKQYDTHKQSKEFDVTTLETSLFSRNEPLIDMGLARYSRDIHIGRKLLSRLDHLGRCVLFRYNRNASSFIPGDDTLPSDELFEELACAACNPYQPSEYYISILDQKNAFSLLNEDDHARVVACLLDNAFFTNRYNKDRLFEEGIYENYDPEICNALVRLSGRCKTSDWQAKNINWLFKLVETTKDFPPTELLRIIDRWYSEDTIGDSYEYWYESWPSFLELRFNLAYLISDAKQFENSIDPALRLSYYRRSQEILEKDWTDFLEKDGKLFIVGILENGAIWKEKDNIKKLSEFLEAMDDKSAYWHFDRIYQKHIEVYSYHKIN
;
A
#
# COMPACT_ATOMS: atom_id res chain seq x y z
N MET A 1 -10.77 -25.15 42.49
CA MET A 1 -10.05 -25.58 41.28
C MET A 1 -10.22 -24.46 40.28
N SER A 2 -9.11 -23.84 39.85
CA SER A 2 -9.11 -22.57 39.15
C SER A 2 -9.37 -22.75 37.65
N ASP A 3 -10.05 -21.78 37.04
CA ASP A 3 -10.40 -21.73 35.60
C ASP A 3 -9.20 -21.85 34.64
N TYR A 4 -7.97 -21.79 35.16
CA TYR A 4 -6.73 -21.95 34.41
C TYR A 4 -6.32 -23.41 34.17
N GLN A 5 -6.77 -24.38 34.97
CA GLN A 5 -6.40 -25.80 34.75
C GLN A 5 -7.14 -26.45 33.58
N TRP A 6 -8.29 -25.89 33.17
CA TRP A 6 -9.01 -26.38 31.99
C TRP A 6 -8.31 -26.01 30.67
N PHE A 7 -7.64 -24.87 30.61
CA PHE A 7 -6.99 -24.39 29.38
C PHE A 7 -5.82 -25.28 28.92
N ASP A 8 -5.02 -25.79 29.86
CA ASP A 8 -3.85 -26.64 29.54
C ASP A 8 -4.26 -28.04 29.06
N GLU A 9 -5.37 -28.60 29.55
CA GLU A 9 -5.90 -29.88 29.05
C GLU A 9 -6.52 -29.76 27.65
N TYR A 10 -7.14 -28.62 27.31
CA TYR A 10 -7.70 -28.39 25.97
C TYR A 10 -6.63 -28.21 24.90
N ASP A 11 -5.55 -27.46 25.20
CA ASP A 11 -4.42 -27.32 24.28
C ASP A 11 -3.73 -28.67 24.05
N TYR A 12 -3.70 -29.56 25.05
CA TYR A 12 -3.13 -30.91 24.93
C TYR A 12 -3.90 -31.81 23.95
N TRP A 13 -5.24 -31.75 23.91
CA TRP A 13 -6.06 -32.56 22.98
C TRP A 13 -6.08 -32.01 21.54
N LEU A 14 -5.91 -30.70 21.36
CA LEU A 14 -5.98 -30.05 20.04
C LEU A 14 -4.62 -30.04 19.30
N THR A 15 -3.50 -30.17 20.01
CA THR A 15 -2.15 -30.08 19.42
C THR A 15 -1.50 -31.43 19.11
N ARG A 16 -1.94 -32.54 19.74
CA ARG A 16 -1.19 -33.80 19.71
C ARG A 16 -1.68 -34.86 18.74
N ASP A 17 -2.92 -34.77 18.29
CA ASP A 17 -3.47 -35.78 17.40
C ASP A 17 -3.68 -35.21 16.00
N ARG A 18 -3.28 -35.99 15.00
CA ARG A 18 -3.92 -36.02 13.67
C ARG A 18 -5.38 -36.45 13.87
N VAL A 19 -6.17 -35.64 14.56
CA VAL A 19 -7.54 -35.92 14.95
C VAL A 19 -8.37 -35.92 13.67
N ASN A 20 -8.99 -37.07 13.41
CA ASN A 20 -9.95 -37.27 12.34
C ASN A 20 -10.94 -36.09 12.29
N SER A 21 -11.20 -35.51 11.12
CA SER A 21 -11.99 -34.27 10.97
C SER A 21 -13.32 -34.28 11.75
N GLN A 22 -13.97 -35.44 11.83
CA GLN A 22 -15.22 -35.65 12.55
C GLN A 22 -15.11 -35.43 14.07
N THR A 23 -13.99 -35.82 14.70
CA THR A 23 -13.79 -35.67 16.15
C THR A 23 -13.50 -34.21 16.50
N THR A 24 -12.75 -33.48 15.66
CA THR A 24 -12.52 -32.03 15.82
C THR A 24 -13.82 -31.24 15.68
N VAL A 25 -14.66 -31.57 14.68
CA VAL A 25 -16.00 -30.98 14.53
C VAL A 25 -16.87 -31.27 15.74
N ALA A 26 -16.87 -32.51 16.24
CA ALA A 26 -17.64 -32.89 17.43
C ALA A 26 -17.19 -32.11 18.67
N THR A 27 -15.89 -31.94 18.90
CA THR A 27 -15.37 -31.18 20.06
C THR A 27 -15.70 -29.70 19.97
N LEU A 28 -15.44 -29.05 18.83
CA LEU A 28 -15.65 -27.61 18.65
C LEU A 28 -17.13 -27.20 18.71
N ARG A 29 -18.07 -28.13 18.47
CA ARG A 29 -19.51 -27.88 18.68
C ARG A 29 -19.88 -27.54 20.11
N TYR A 30 -19.14 -28.07 21.09
CA TYR A 30 -19.48 -27.95 22.51
C TYR A 30 -18.54 -27.03 23.30
N LEU A 31 -17.43 -26.58 22.70
CA LEU A 31 -16.54 -25.63 23.35
C LEU A 31 -17.19 -24.25 23.53
N PRO A 32 -16.84 -23.50 24.59
CA PRO A 32 -17.22 -22.09 24.71
C PRO A 32 -16.77 -21.26 23.50
N ALA A 33 -17.54 -20.23 23.14
CA ALA A 33 -17.26 -19.38 21.96
C ALA A 33 -15.82 -18.83 21.91
N HIS A 34 -15.26 -18.39 23.04
CA HIS A 34 -13.90 -17.85 23.09
C HIS A 34 -12.84 -18.90 22.73
N ALA A 35 -13.04 -20.16 23.14
CA ALA A 35 -12.14 -21.26 22.80
C ALA A 35 -12.23 -21.61 21.31
N VAL A 36 -13.44 -21.55 20.72
CA VAL A 36 -13.63 -21.71 19.28
C VAL A 36 -12.91 -20.63 18.49
N VAL A 37 -13.05 -19.35 18.88
CA VAL A 37 -12.38 -18.24 18.18
C VAL A 37 -10.86 -18.33 18.31
N SER A 38 -10.34 -18.66 19.50
CA SER A 38 -8.90 -18.89 19.69
C SER A 38 -8.40 -20.06 18.84
N TRP A 39 -9.19 -21.12 18.71
CA TRP A 39 -8.86 -22.22 17.82
C TRP A 39 -8.84 -21.80 16.35
N LEU A 40 -9.83 -21.05 15.86
CA LEU A 40 -9.87 -20.53 14.48
C LEU A 40 -8.62 -19.69 14.16
N ASP A 41 -8.19 -18.85 15.09
CA ASP A 41 -6.97 -18.05 14.97
C ASP A 41 -5.70 -18.93 14.86
N LYS A 42 -5.51 -19.86 15.81
CA LYS A 42 -4.36 -20.79 15.84
C LYS A 42 -4.29 -21.70 14.60
N GLN A 43 -5.42 -22.18 14.11
CA GLN A 43 -5.47 -23.07 12.95
C GLN A 43 -5.11 -22.35 11.66
N TYR A 44 -5.43 -21.06 11.55
CA TYR A 44 -5.06 -20.31 10.37
C TYR A 44 -3.54 -20.24 10.21
N ASP A 45 -2.81 -19.91 11.29
CA ASP A 45 -1.36 -19.72 11.24
C ASP A 45 -0.58 -21.02 10.98
N THR A 46 -1.17 -22.17 11.30
CA THR A 46 -0.48 -23.48 11.25
C THR A 46 -0.79 -24.31 10.00
N HIS A 47 -1.88 -24.04 9.28
CA HIS A 47 -2.39 -24.93 8.23
C HIS A 47 -2.43 -24.27 6.84
N LYS A 48 -1.27 -23.83 6.35
CA LYS A 48 -1.08 -23.46 4.94
C LYS A 48 -1.04 -24.66 3.97
N GLN A 49 -1.06 -25.92 4.44
CA GLN A 49 -0.78 -27.07 3.55
C GLN A 49 -1.56 -28.39 3.77
N SER A 50 -2.41 -28.59 4.78
CA SER A 50 -3.09 -29.88 4.95
C SER A 50 -4.45 -29.95 4.23
N LYS A 51 -4.50 -30.72 3.14
CA LYS A 51 -5.71 -31.06 2.36
C LYS A 51 -6.66 -32.05 3.09
N GLU A 52 -6.48 -32.29 4.38
CA GLU A 52 -7.09 -33.43 5.09
C GLU A 52 -8.32 -33.06 5.94
N PHE A 53 -8.76 -31.79 5.94
CA PHE A 53 -9.87 -31.33 6.79
C PHE A 53 -11.08 -30.88 5.96
N ASP A 54 -12.27 -31.40 6.29
CA ASP A 54 -13.54 -30.94 5.71
C ASP A 54 -13.97 -29.62 6.38
N VAL A 55 -13.36 -28.53 5.88
CA VAL A 55 -13.57 -27.15 6.37
C VAL A 55 -15.04 -26.74 6.23
N THR A 56 -15.70 -27.11 5.14
CA THR A 56 -17.11 -26.79 4.89
C THR A 56 -18.03 -27.36 5.96
N THR A 57 -17.85 -28.63 6.34
CA THR A 57 -18.65 -29.26 7.40
C THR A 57 -18.42 -28.60 8.76
N LEU A 58 -17.16 -28.24 9.08
CA LEU A 58 -16.86 -27.54 10.33
C LEU A 58 -17.49 -26.14 10.37
N GLU A 59 -17.23 -25.31 9.37
CA GLU A 59 -17.71 -23.92 9.36
C GLU A 59 -19.24 -23.86 9.33
N THR A 60 -19.89 -24.77 8.59
CA THR A 60 -21.34 -24.94 8.63
C THR A 60 -21.83 -25.28 10.04
N SER A 61 -21.13 -26.16 10.73
CA SER A 61 -21.46 -26.53 12.09
C SER A 61 -21.28 -25.38 13.08
N LEU A 62 -20.18 -24.63 12.97
CA LEU A 62 -19.91 -23.47 13.83
C LEU A 62 -20.95 -22.37 13.58
N PHE A 63 -21.24 -22.08 12.32
CA PHE A 63 -22.27 -21.13 11.91
C PHE A 63 -23.66 -21.52 12.44
N SER A 64 -23.97 -22.82 12.54
CA SER A 64 -25.27 -23.29 13.06
C SER A 64 -25.48 -23.03 14.55
N ARG A 65 -24.41 -22.73 15.32
CA ARG A 65 -24.50 -22.41 16.74
C ARG A 65 -25.20 -21.07 17.01
N ASN A 66 -25.21 -20.18 16.02
CA ASN A 66 -25.86 -18.86 16.11
C ASN A 66 -25.37 -18.05 17.32
N GLU A 67 -24.06 -18.05 17.55
CA GLU A 67 -23.41 -17.33 18.64
C GLU A 67 -22.61 -16.14 18.08
N PRO A 68 -22.86 -14.89 18.53
CA PRO A 68 -22.26 -13.69 17.93
C PRO A 68 -20.72 -13.72 17.88
N LEU A 69 -20.07 -14.20 18.92
CA LEU A 69 -18.61 -14.28 18.96
C LEU A 69 -18.04 -15.30 17.96
N ILE A 70 -18.75 -16.40 17.72
CA ILE A 70 -18.37 -17.40 16.72
C ILE A 70 -18.59 -16.85 15.32
N ASP A 71 -19.70 -16.14 15.09
CA ASP A 71 -19.98 -15.49 13.80
C ASP A 71 -18.91 -14.44 13.47
N MET A 72 -18.41 -13.69 14.46
CA MET A 72 -17.27 -12.76 14.29
C MET A 72 -15.95 -13.49 14.02
N GLY A 73 -15.71 -14.64 14.67
CA GLY A 73 -14.56 -15.49 14.37
C GLY A 73 -14.60 -16.02 12.95
N LEU A 74 -15.76 -16.53 12.52
CA LEU A 74 -15.98 -17.00 11.15
C LEU A 74 -15.86 -15.84 10.14
N ALA A 75 -16.39 -14.65 10.45
CA ALA A 75 -16.25 -13.47 9.59
C ALA A 75 -14.77 -13.16 9.27
N ARG A 76 -13.86 -13.40 10.21
CA ARG A 76 -12.42 -13.16 10.03
C ARG A 76 -11.67 -14.33 9.38
N TYR A 77 -12.00 -15.57 9.75
CA TYR A 77 -11.16 -16.74 9.43
C TYR A 77 -11.82 -17.78 8.50
N SER A 78 -13.10 -17.61 8.15
CA SER A 78 -13.81 -18.56 7.28
C SER A 78 -13.14 -18.68 5.92
N ARG A 79 -12.97 -19.93 5.48
CA ARG A 79 -12.46 -20.29 4.16
C ARG A 79 -13.59 -20.71 3.22
N ASP A 80 -14.77 -21.05 3.72
CA ASP A 80 -15.92 -21.39 2.90
C ASP A 80 -16.70 -20.14 2.46
N ILE A 81 -16.68 -19.88 1.14
CA ILE A 81 -17.42 -18.77 0.52
C ILE A 81 -18.92 -18.77 0.89
N HIS A 82 -19.54 -19.94 1.02
CA HIS A 82 -20.96 -20.05 1.32
C HIS A 82 -21.26 -19.62 2.76
N ILE A 83 -20.33 -19.80 3.69
CA ILE A 83 -20.49 -19.37 5.08
C ILE A 83 -20.37 -17.87 5.19
N GLY A 84 -19.38 -17.25 4.54
CA GLY A 84 -19.31 -15.79 4.49
C GLY A 84 -20.54 -15.15 3.87
N ARG A 85 -21.13 -15.73 2.81
CA ARG A 85 -22.39 -15.23 2.23
C ARG A 85 -23.56 -15.33 3.21
N LYS A 86 -23.66 -16.42 3.96
CA LYS A 86 -24.68 -16.55 5.01
C LYS A 86 -24.45 -15.56 6.16
N LEU A 87 -23.19 -15.32 6.53
CA LEU A 87 -22.83 -14.33 7.55
C LEU A 87 -23.24 -12.91 7.13
N LEU A 88 -23.10 -12.52 5.86
CA LEU A 88 -23.55 -11.20 5.38
C LEU A 88 -25.04 -10.95 5.66
N SER A 89 -25.89 -11.99 5.52
CA SER A 89 -27.32 -11.87 5.82
C SER A 89 -27.66 -11.88 7.31
N ARG A 90 -26.75 -12.36 8.17
CA ARG A 90 -26.96 -12.49 9.61
C ARG A 90 -26.36 -11.34 10.41
N LEU A 91 -25.20 -10.85 9.98
CA LEU A 91 -24.45 -9.83 10.68
C LEU A 91 -25.09 -8.45 10.49
N ASP A 92 -25.05 -7.67 11.56
CA ASP A 92 -25.32 -6.24 11.50
C ASP A 92 -24.20 -5.51 10.75
N HIS A 93 -24.36 -4.19 10.61
CA HIS A 93 -23.38 -3.33 9.93
C HIS A 93 -21.95 -3.54 10.43
N LEU A 94 -21.76 -3.54 11.76
CA LEU A 94 -20.44 -3.68 12.38
C LEU A 94 -19.82 -5.05 12.09
N GLY A 95 -20.62 -6.12 12.18
CA GLY A 95 -20.16 -7.47 11.84
C GLY A 95 -19.76 -7.59 10.37
N ARG A 96 -20.53 -6.98 9.46
CA ARG A 96 -20.19 -6.93 8.03
C ARG A 96 -18.90 -6.15 7.79
N CYS A 97 -18.71 -5.00 8.43
CA CYS A 97 -17.46 -4.23 8.37
C CYS A 97 -16.24 -5.05 8.86
N VAL A 98 -16.40 -5.85 9.92
CA VAL A 98 -15.34 -6.76 10.37
C VAL A 98 -15.05 -7.86 9.36
N LEU A 99 -16.09 -8.46 8.78
CA LEU A 99 -15.95 -9.43 7.69
C LEU A 99 -15.15 -8.80 6.55
N PHE A 100 -15.59 -7.65 6.04
CA PHE A 100 -14.94 -7.01 4.91
C PHE A 100 -13.50 -6.58 5.18
N ARG A 101 -13.21 -6.08 6.38
CA ARG A 101 -11.88 -5.58 6.74
C ARG A 101 -10.85 -6.66 7.03
N TYR A 102 -11.28 -7.77 7.65
CA TYR A 102 -10.34 -8.74 8.24
C TYR A 102 -10.47 -10.16 7.68
N ASN A 103 -11.48 -10.45 6.85
CA ASN A 103 -11.59 -11.77 6.23
C ASN A 103 -10.36 -12.04 5.38
N ARG A 104 -9.67 -13.16 5.63
CA ARG A 104 -8.44 -13.52 4.91
C ARG A 104 -8.70 -14.23 3.56
N ASN A 105 -9.93 -14.63 3.28
CA ASN A 105 -10.43 -15.14 2.00
C ASN A 105 -11.29 -14.07 1.28
N ALA A 106 -10.85 -12.82 1.36
CA ALA A 106 -11.64 -11.63 1.04
C ALA A 106 -12.07 -11.53 -0.42
N SER A 107 -11.35 -12.19 -1.34
CA SER A 107 -11.59 -12.18 -2.79
C SER A 107 -12.99 -12.60 -3.21
N SER A 108 -13.72 -13.26 -2.30
CA SER A 108 -15.07 -13.76 -2.52
C SER A 108 -16.18 -12.85 -1.98
N PHE A 109 -15.84 -11.73 -1.34
CA PHE A 109 -16.78 -10.88 -0.61
C PHE A 109 -16.54 -9.40 -0.92
N ILE A 110 -17.22 -8.91 -1.95
CA ILE A 110 -17.22 -7.50 -2.33
C ILE A 110 -18.59 -6.89 -1.97
N PRO A 111 -18.64 -5.88 -1.08
CA PRO A 111 -19.89 -5.16 -0.82
C PRO A 111 -20.45 -4.58 -2.13
N GLY A 112 -21.75 -4.75 -2.39
CA GLY A 112 -22.41 -4.14 -3.54
C GLY A 112 -22.32 -4.89 -4.88
N ASP A 113 -21.46 -5.91 -5.00
CA ASP A 113 -21.44 -6.82 -6.17
C ASP A 113 -22.43 -7.98 -5.99
N ASP A 114 -22.45 -8.59 -4.79
CA ASP A 114 -23.29 -9.75 -4.44
C ASP A 114 -24.37 -9.43 -3.38
N THR A 115 -24.37 -8.21 -2.84
CA THR A 115 -25.30 -7.76 -1.79
C THR A 115 -26.11 -6.56 -2.27
N LEU A 116 -27.40 -6.51 -1.91
CA LEU A 116 -28.20 -5.29 -2.09
C LEU A 116 -27.44 -4.10 -1.47
N PRO A 117 -27.43 -2.92 -2.12
CA PRO A 117 -26.78 -1.75 -1.53
C PRO A 117 -27.39 -1.50 -0.16
N SER A 118 -26.57 -1.61 0.89
CA SER A 118 -26.95 -1.20 2.23
C SER A 118 -26.98 0.33 2.27
N ASP A 119 -27.76 0.91 3.17
CA ASP A 119 -27.73 2.36 3.42
C ASP A 119 -26.34 2.82 3.92
N GLU A 120 -25.48 1.87 4.30
CA GLU A 120 -24.13 2.04 4.85
C GLU A 120 -23.05 1.50 3.88
N LEU A 121 -23.35 1.45 2.58
CA LEU A 121 -22.49 0.87 1.55
C LEU A 121 -21.09 1.52 1.53
N PHE A 122 -21.02 2.83 1.79
CA PHE A 122 -19.74 3.55 1.84
C PHE A 122 -18.81 2.99 2.93
N GLU A 123 -19.31 2.83 4.15
CA GLU A 123 -18.54 2.33 5.29
C GLU A 123 -18.06 0.89 5.07
N GLU A 124 -18.91 0.05 4.46
CA GLU A 124 -18.58 -1.33 4.11
C GLU A 124 -17.48 -1.39 3.03
N LEU A 125 -17.58 -0.55 1.99
CA LEU A 125 -16.56 -0.42 0.95
C LEU A 125 -15.23 0.13 1.50
N ALA A 126 -15.28 1.10 2.42
CA ALA A 126 -14.10 1.64 3.10
C ALA A 126 -13.41 0.56 3.96
N CYS A 127 -14.18 -0.26 4.68
CA CYS A 127 -13.66 -1.39 5.45
C CYS A 127 -13.00 -2.43 4.53
N ALA A 128 -13.66 -2.78 3.43
CA ALA A 128 -13.14 -3.70 2.43
C ALA A 128 -11.85 -3.16 1.77
N ALA A 129 -11.76 -1.85 1.51
CA ALA A 129 -10.56 -1.20 0.98
C ALA A 129 -9.35 -1.27 1.92
N CYS A 130 -9.55 -1.38 3.23
CA CYS A 130 -8.47 -1.57 4.21
C CYS A 130 -8.00 -3.02 4.35
N ASN A 131 -8.66 -3.99 3.71
CA ASN A 131 -8.30 -5.40 3.83
C ASN A 131 -7.11 -5.73 2.92
N PRO A 132 -5.97 -6.22 3.43
CA PRO A 132 -4.78 -6.53 2.63
C PRO A 132 -4.85 -7.86 1.88
N TYR A 133 -5.87 -8.69 2.14
CA TYR A 133 -6.04 -10.01 1.51
C TYR A 133 -6.94 -9.95 0.26
N GLN A 134 -7.29 -8.75 -0.20
CA GLN A 134 -8.03 -8.57 -1.44
C GLN A 134 -7.10 -8.78 -2.66
N PRO A 135 -7.63 -9.30 -3.78
CA PRO A 135 -6.84 -9.48 -4.99
C PRO A 135 -6.56 -8.13 -5.67
N SER A 136 -5.53 -8.05 -6.51
CA SER A 136 -5.15 -6.79 -7.16
C SER A 136 -6.27 -6.19 -8.01
N GLU A 137 -7.10 -7.01 -8.64
CA GLU A 137 -8.26 -6.61 -9.44
C GLU A 137 -9.28 -5.83 -8.62
N TYR A 138 -9.39 -6.11 -7.32
CA TYR A 138 -10.24 -5.36 -6.40
C TYR A 138 -9.72 -3.95 -6.18
N TYR A 139 -8.41 -3.79 -5.90
CA TYR A 139 -7.80 -2.47 -5.76
C TYR A 139 -7.83 -1.68 -7.07
N ILE A 140 -7.61 -2.35 -8.20
CA ILE A 140 -7.77 -1.75 -9.53
C ILE A 140 -9.21 -1.27 -9.73
N SER A 141 -10.21 -2.02 -9.27
CA SER A 141 -11.62 -1.62 -9.34
C SER A 141 -11.94 -0.41 -8.46
N ILE A 142 -11.32 -0.28 -7.27
CA ILE A 142 -11.37 0.94 -6.47
C ILE A 142 -10.80 2.10 -7.30
N LEU A 143 -9.56 1.97 -7.78
CA LEU A 143 -8.84 3.05 -8.45
C LEU A 143 -9.47 3.48 -9.79
N ASP A 144 -10.09 2.55 -10.52
CA ASP A 144 -10.84 2.80 -11.75
C ASP A 144 -12.32 3.14 -11.50
N GLN A 145 -12.81 3.09 -10.26
CA GLN A 145 -14.21 3.30 -9.87
C GLN A 145 -15.18 2.41 -10.67
N LYS A 146 -14.87 1.11 -10.73
CA LYS A 146 -15.67 0.08 -11.40
C LYS A 146 -16.50 -0.71 -10.40
N ASN A 147 -17.44 -1.53 -10.91
CA ASN A 147 -18.27 -2.44 -10.10
C ASN A 147 -19.02 -1.68 -8.99
N ALA A 148 -19.08 -2.21 -7.76
CA ALA A 148 -19.69 -1.54 -6.61
C ALA A 148 -19.22 -0.08 -6.38
N PHE A 149 -17.98 0.28 -6.75
CA PHE A 149 -17.46 1.64 -6.58
C PHE A 149 -18.06 2.65 -7.57
N SER A 150 -18.66 2.18 -8.67
CA SER A 150 -19.35 3.04 -9.64
C SER A 150 -20.59 3.72 -9.07
N LEU A 151 -21.11 3.22 -7.93
CA LEU A 151 -22.24 3.79 -7.20
C LEU A 151 -21.84 4.98 -6.31
N LEU A 152 -20.54 5.16 -6.04
CA LEU A 152 -20.04 6.23 -5.19
C LEU A 152 -19.98 7.55 -5.96
N ASN A 153 -20.38 8.63 -5.31
CA ASN A 153 -20.04 9.98 -5.78
C ASN A 153 -18.52 10.22 -5.66
N GLU A 154 -18.05 11.32 -6.24
CA GLU A 154 -16.62 11.63 -6.29
C GLU A 154 -15.96 11.79 -4.91
N ASP A 155 -16.65 12.43 -3.96
CA ASP A 155 -16.10 12.68 -2.62
C ASP A 155 -16.01 11.38 -1.80
N ASP A 156 -17.04 10.52 -1.87
CA ASP A 156 -17.04 9.22 -1.19
C ASP A 156 -16.04 8.25 -1.85
N HIS A 157 -15.96 8.24 -3.17
CA HIS A 157 -14.94 7.47 -3.89
C HIS A 157 -13.53 7.86 -3.44
N ALA A 158 -13.28 9.17 -3.32
CA ALA A 158 -12.00 9.66 -2.85
C ALA A 158 -11.67 9.26 -1.41
N ARG A 159 -12.67 9.22 -0.54
CA ARG A 159 -12.51 8.75 0.85
C ARG A 159 -12.18 7.26 0.89
N VAL A 160 -12.79 6.44 0.03
CA VAL A 160 -12.44 5.02 -0.12
C VAL A 160 -11.01 4.86 -0.66
N VAL A 161 -10.59 5.67 -1.63
CA VAL A 161 -9.18 5.66 -2.11
C VAL A 161 -8.22 6.02 -0.98
N ALA A 162 -8.56 6.99 -0.12
CA ALA A 162 -7.74 7.36 1.03
C ALA A 162 -7.56 6.20 2.03
N CYS A 163 -8.53 5.30 2.15
CA CYS A 163 -8.42 4.09 2.98
C CYS A 163 -7.32 3.12 2.52
N LEU A 164 -6.89 3.20 1.26
CA LEU A 164 -5.76 2.40 0.75
C LEU A 164 -4.43 2.82 1.38
N LEU A 165 -4.33 4.06 1.90
CA LEU A 165 -3.12 4.56 2.57
C LEU A 165 -2.82 3.82 3.87
N ASP A 166 -3.83 3.27 4.53
CA ASP A 166 -3.70 2.47 5.75
C ASP A 166 -3.67 0.96 5.47
N ASN A 167 -3.78 0.56 4.20
CA ASN A 167 -3.84 -0.84 3.83
C ASN A 167 -2.41 -1.44 3.80
N ALA A 168 -2.23 -2.54 4.55
CA ALA A 168 -0.96 -3.24 4.67
C ALA A 168 -0.41 -3.79 3.35
N PHE A 169 -1.26 -4.03 2.35
CA PHE A 169 -0.87 -4.38 0.99
C PHE A 169 0.04 -3.30 0.36
N PHE A 170 -0.27 -2.02 0.60
CA PHE A 170 0.48 -0.88 0.05
C PHE A 170 1.61 -0.42 0.98
N THR A 171 1.38 -0.40 2.30
CA THR A 171 2.28 0.27 3.25
C THR A 171 3.53 -0.53 3.64
N ASN A 172 3.53 -1.85 3.52
CA ASN A 172 4.61 -2.70 4.05
C ASN A 172 5.73 -3.02 3.04
N ARG A 173 6.34 -1.99 2.45
CA ARG A 173 7.51 -2.14 1.56
C ARG A 173 8.73 -2.81 2.23
N TYR A 174 8.83 -2.72 3.56
CA TYR A 174 9.94 -3.28 4.36
C TYR A 174 9.66 -4.68 4.93
N ASN A 175 8.45 -5.20 4.76
CA ASN A 175 8.07 -6.53 5.23
C ASN A 175 7.55 -7.40 4.07
N LYS A 176 8.07 -7.11 2.86
CA LYS A 176 7.75 -7.90 1.66
C LYS A 176 7.95 -9.38 1.95
N ASP A 177 9.03 -9.76 2.64
CA ASP A 177 9.31 -11.16 2.99
C ASP A 177 8.19 -11.80 3.83
N ARG A 178 7.69 -11.12 4.87
CA ARG A 178 6.55 -11.60 5.65
C ARG A 178 5.25 -11.64 4.84
N LEU A 179 5.01 -10.65 4.00
CA LEU A 179 3.83 -10.64 3.13
C LEU A 179 3.91 -11.69 2.02
N PHE A 180 5.10 -12.02 1.54
CA PHE A 180 5.39 -13.17 0.67
C PHE A 180 5.14 -14.48 1.42
N GLU A 181 5.67 -14.62 2.64
CA GLU A 181 5.39 -15.77 3.50
C GLU A 181 3.90 -15.92 3.80
N GLU A 182 3.14 -14.83 3.85
CA GLU A 182 1.68 -14.80 4.00
C GLU A 182 0.93 -14.97 2.65
N GLY A 183 1.61 -14.90 1.50
CA GLY A 183 1.04 -15.09 0.14
C GLY A 183 0.33 -13.86 -0.42
N ILE A 184 0.47 -12.70 0.23
CA ILE A 184 -0.20 -11.44 -0.12
C ILE A 184 0.50 -10.78 -1.31
N TYR A 185 1.85 -10.70 -1.27
CA TYR A 185 2.62 -10.00 -2.30
C TYR A 185 2.72 -10.79 -3.61
N GLU A 186 2.52 -12.12 -3.58
CA GLU A 186 2.48 -12.95 -4.80
C GLU A 186 1.36 -12.50 -5.76
N ASN A 187 0.34 -11.80 -5.26
CA ASN A 187 -0.78 -11.29 -6.04
C ASN A 187 -0.59 -9.84 -6.50
N TYR A 188 0.56 -9.21 -6.24
CA TYR A 188 0.81 -7.83 -6.64
C TYR A 188 0.82 -7.71 -8.17
N ASP A 189 -0.15 -6.96 -8.70
CA ASP A 189 -0.24 -6.65 -10.13
C ASP A 189 0.34 -5.25 -10.41
N PRO A 190 1.36 -5.13 -11.27
CA PRO A 190 1.87 -3.84 -11.72
C PRO A 190 0.80 -2.92 -12.35
N GLU A 191 -0.32 -3.46 -12.83
CA GLU A 191 -1.48 -2.71 -13.34
C GLU A 191 -2.11 -1.78 -12.28
N ILE A 192 -1.86 -2.00 -10.98
CA ILE A 192 -2.26 -1.05 -9.92
C ILE A 192 -1.65 0.33 -10.15
N CYS A 193 -0.39 0.40 -10.59
CA CYS A 193 0.25 1.67 -10.95
C CYS A 193 -0.49 2.34 -12.10
N ASN A 194 -0.94 1.54 -13.07
CA ASN A 194 -1.70 2.03 -14.20
C ASN A 194 -3.08 2.55 -13.82
N ALA A 195 -3.77 1.89 -12.91
CA ALA A 195 -5.02 2.38 -12.35
C ALA A 195 -4.82 3.69 -11.57
N LEU A 196 -3.70 3.87 -10.84
CA LEU A 196 -3.36 5.14 -10.18
C LEU A 196 -3.12 6.29 -11.18
N VAL A 197 -2.43 6.02 -12.29
CA VAL A 197 -2.25 7.01 -13.36
C VAL A 197 -3.60 7.41 -13.94
N ARG A 198 -4.48 6.46 -14.27
CA ARG A 198 -5.83 6.76 -14.75
C ARG A 198 -6.65 7.56 -13.73
N LEU A 199 -6.57 7.22 -12.45
CA LEU A 199 -7.20 7.97 -11.37
C LEU A 199 -6.73 9.42 -11.37
N SER A 200 -5.41 9.64 -11.42
CA SER A 200 -4.82 10.99 -11.46
C SER A 200 -5.26 11.81 -12.68
N GLY A 201 -5.60 11.15 -13.79
CA GLY A 201 -6.14 11.81 -14.99
C GLY A 201 -7.60 12.23 -14.88
N ARG A 202 -8.39 11.69 -13.93
CA ARG A 202 -9.86 11.87 -13.89
C ARG A 202 -10.41 12.48 -12.59
N CYS A 203 -9.79 12.25 -11.44
CA CYS A 203 -10.31 12.73 -10.15
C CYS A 203 -10.12 14.24 -9.96
N LYS A 204 -11.05 14.94 -9.30
CA LYS A 204 -10.95 16.38 -9.00
C LYS A 204 -9.57 16.84 -8.54
N THR A 205 -9.09 17.92 -9.15
CA THR A 205 -7.83 18.57 -8.81
C THR A 205 -8.00 19.30 -7.47
N SER A 206 -7.45 18.74 -6.39
CA SER A 206 -7.41 19.35 -5.06
C SER A 206 -6.12 18.95 -4.32
N ASP A 207 -5.70 19.74 -3.33
CA ASP A 207 -4.48 19.43 -2.56
C ASP A 207 -4.60 18.09 -1.82
N TRP A 208 -5.76 17.82 -1.22
CA TRP A 208 -6.03 16.57 -0.52
C TRP A 208 -5.95 15.35 -1.45
N GLN A 209 -6.49 15.45 -2.68
CA GLN A 209 -6.37 14.39 -3.68
C GLN A 209 -4.94 14.22 -4.17
N ALA A 210 -4.26 15.34 -4.47
CA ALA A 210 -2.87 15.33 -4.88
C ALA A 210 -2.00 14.60 -3.83
N LYS A 211 -2.25 14.90 -2.55
CA LYS A 211 -1.57 14.27 -1.41
C LYS A 211 -1.82 12.76 -1.40
N ASN A 212 -3.07 12.32 -1.38
CA ASN A 212 -3.41 10.90 -1.29
C ASN A 212 -2.83 10.08 -2.45
N ILE A 213 -3.00 10.57 -3.68
CA ILE A 213 -2.50 9.89 -4.88
C ILE A 213 -0.98 9.84 -4.87
N ASN A 214 -0.32 10.94 -4.49
CA ASN A 214 1.12 11.00 -4.35
C ASN A 214 1.65 9.99 -3.31
N TRP A 215 0.99 9.87 -2.16
CA TRP A 215 1.35 8.85 -1.17
C TRP A 215 1.20 7.45 -1.74
N LEU A 216 0.12 7.14 -2.47
CA LEU A 216 -0.04 5.84 -3.12
C LEU A 216 1.06 5.56 -4.15
N PHE A 217 1.48 6.55 -4.95
CA PHE A 217 2.62 6.40 -5.87
C PHE A 217 3.93 6.04 -5.16
N LYS A 218 4.16 6.52 -3.92
CA LYS A 218 5.34 6.15 -3.13
C LYS A 218 5.29 4.68 -2.67
N LEU A 219 4.09 4.12 -2.55
CA LEU A 219 3.86 2.78 -2.02
C LEU A 219 3.87 1.70 -3.10
N VAL A 220 3.39 1.99 -4.31
CA VAL A 220 3.34 1.01 -5.42
C VAL A 220 4.70 0.84 -6.12
N GLU A 221 4.93 -0.32 -6.72
CA GLU A 221 5.98 -0.47 -7.74
C GLU A 221 5.56 0.22 -9.03
N THR A 222 6.51 0.86 -9.69
CA THR A 222 6.22 1.68 -10.87
C THR A 222 6.48 0.90 -12.15
N THR A 223 5.50 0.85 -13.03
CA THR A 223 5.64 0.41 -14.43
C THR A 223 5.88 1.63 -15.32
N LYS A 224 6.55 1.42 -16.45
CA LYS A 224 6.86 2.49 -17.42
C LYS A 224 6.01 2.37 -18.70
N ASP A 225 4.84 1.75 -18.60
CA ASP A 225 4.06 1.32 -19.76
C ASP A 225 3.08 2.37 -20.29
N PHE A 226 3.13 3.61 -19.78
CA PHE A 226 2.27 4.69 -20.29
C PHE A 226 2.89 5.49 -21.43
N PRO A 227 2.08 5.89 -22.42
CA PRO A 227 2.49 6.85 -23.43
C PRO A 227 2.94 8.17 -22.78
N PRO A 228 4.16 8.67 -23.08
CA PRO A 228 4.66 9.93 -22.51
C PRO A 228 3.73 11.12 -22.74
N THR A 229 3.09 11.17 -23.91
CA THR A 229 2.13 12.24 -24.27
C THR A 229 0.91 12.27 -23.37
N GLU A 230 0.43 11.10 -22.92
CA GLU A 230 -0.71 11.03 -22.01
C GLU A 230 -0.30 11.44 -20.59
N LEU A 231 0.87 10.99 -20.14
CA LEU A 231 1.42 11.39 -18.84
C LEU A 231 1.64 12.90 -18.76
N LEU A 232 2.19 13.53 -19.80
CA LEU A 232 2.36 14.99 -19.83
C LEU A 232 1.03 15.73 -19.72
N ARG A 233 -0.01 15.28 -20.42
CA ARG A 233 -1.36 15.86 -20.30
C ARG A 233 -1.91 15.73 -18.88
N ILE A 234 -1.67 14.60 -18.21
CA ILE A 234 -2.08 14.40 -16.82
C ILE A 234 -1.28 15.33 -15.90
N ILE A 235 0.04 15.45 -16.10
CA ILE A 235 0.91 16.34 -15.32
C ILE A 235 0.43 17.80 -15.41
N ASP A 236 0.13 18.28 -16.62
CA ASP A 236 -0.34 19.65 -16.85
C ASP A 236 -1.63 19.95 -16.09
N ARG A 237 -2.53 18.97 -15.95
CA ARG A 237 -3.78 19.10 -15.19
C ARG A 237 -3.56 19.39 -13.70
N TRP A 238 -2.44 18.91 -13.15
CA TRP A 238 -2.06 19.11 -11.76
C TRP A 238 -1.15 20.32 -11.54
N TYR A 239 -0.92 21.12 -12.59
CA TYR A 239 -0.18 22.36 -12.48
C TYR A 239 -0.97 23.37 -11.64
N SER A 240 -0.27 24.07 -10.74
CA SER A 240 -0.80 25.18 -9.96
C SER A 240 0.26 26.28 -9.87
N GLU A 241 -0.11 27.52 -10.22
CA GLU A 241 0.78 28.68 -10.17
C GLU A 241 1.30 28.93 -8.73
N ASP A 242 0.50 28.58 -7.71
CA ASP A 242 0.88 28.70 -6.30
C ASP A 242 2.06 27.79 -5.91
N THR A 243 2.39 26.78 -6.74
CA THR A 243 3.57 25.92 -6.52
C THR A 243 4.89 26.54 -6.98
N ILE A 244 4.85 27.74 -7.58
CA ILE A 244 6.00 28.47 -8.13
C ILE A 244 6.51 29.54 -7.14
N GLY A 245 5.79 29.74 -6.02
CA GLY A 245 6.09 30.82 -5.06
C GLY A 245 7.50 30.74 -4.45
N ASP A 246 8.10 31.92 -4.27
CA ASP A 246 9.47 32.25 -3.84
C ASP A 246 9.98 31.60 -2.53
N SER A 247 9.25 30.66 -1.93
CA SER A 247 9.59 30.01 -0.68
C SER A 247 9.73 28.49 -0.83
N TYR A 248 10.67 28.03 -1.67
CA TYR A 248 11.24 26.68 -1.50
C TYR A 248 12.19 26.64 -0.28
N GLU A 249 11.87 27.35 0.80
CA GLU A 249 12.68 27.39 2.02
C GLU A 249 12.68 26.04 2.75
N TYR A 250 11.69 25.19 2.47
CA TYR A 250 11.48 23.90 3.12
C TYR A 250 12.38 22.81 2.54
N TRP A 251 13.36 22.40 3.35
CA TRP A 251 14.10 21.16 3.17
C TRP A 251 13.20 19.95 3.43
N TYR A 252 13.13 19.02 2.47
CA TYR A 252 12.66 17.61 2.57
C TYR A 252 11.28 17.28 3.20
N GLU A 253 10.67 18.11 4.03
CA GLU A 253 9.60 17.66 4.94
C GLU A 253 8.18 17.98 4.48
N SER A 254 7.99 18.86 3.50
CA SER A 254 6.70 19.01 2.82
C SER A 254 6.83 19.81 1.53
N TRP A 255 7.07 19.13 0.40
CA TRP A 255 6.78 19.79 -0.86
C TRP A 255 5.27 19.92 -1.05
N PRO A 256 4.80 20.94 -1.77
CA PRO A 256 3.39 21.04 -2.12
C PRO A 256 2.91 19.75 -2.80
N SER A 257 1.76 19.23 -2.39
CA SER A 257 1.24 17.93 -2.86
C SER A 257 1.17 17.84 -4.39
N PHE A 258 0.83 18.96 -5.04
CA PHE A 258 0.81 19.11 -6.49
C PHE A 258 2.19 18.96 -7.16
N LEU A 259 3.26 19.46 -6.54
CA LEU A 259 4.62 19.30 -7.05
C LEU A 259 5.07 17.85 -6.92
N GLU A 260 4.83 17.22 -5.77
CA GLU A 260 5.20 15.81 -5.56
C GLU A 260 4.47 14.86 -6.52
N LEU A 261 3.16 15.05 -6.71
CA LEU A 261 2.38 14.23 -7.64
C LEU A 261 2.90 14.36 -9.07
N ARG A 262 3.11 15.59 -9.56
CA ARG A 262 3.66 15.82 -10.91
C ARG A 262 5.04 15.23 -11.07
N PHE A 263 5.90 15.34 -10.05
CA PHE A 263 7.23 14.72 -10.06
C PHE A 263 7.15 13.19 -10.18
N ASN A 264 6.27 12.55 -9.41
CA ASN A 264 6.10 11.10 -9.44
C ASN A 264 5.52 10.62 -10.79
N LEU A 265 4.56 11.35 -11.35
CA LEU A 265 4.06 11.08 -12.71
C LEU A 265 5.16 11.25 -13.76
N ALA A 266 6.00 12.28 -13.64
CA ALA A 266 7.13 12.50 -14.54
C ALA A 266 8.19 11.39 -14.42
N TYR A 267 8.32 10.78 -13.25
CA TYR A 267 9.21 9.66 -13.01
C TYR A 267 8.85 8.42 -13.85
N LEU A 268 7.58 8.30 -14.27
CA LEU A 268 7.10 7.24 -15.16
C LEU A 268 7.56 7.45 -16.61
N ILE A 269 7.91 8.67 -17.00
CA ILE A 269 8.43 8.99 -18.33
C ILE A 269 9.92 8.63 -18.38
N SER A 270 10.29 7.68 -19.24
CA SER A 270 11.64 7.13 -19.30
C SER A 270 12.71 8.14 -19.70
N ASP A 271 12.44 8.97 -20.71
CA ASP A 271 13.40 9.97 -21.18
C ASP A 271 13.34 11.22 -20.30
N ALA A 272 14.11 11.23 -19.21
CA ALA A 272 14.19 12.37 -18.31
C ALA A 272 14.88 13.58 -18.95
N LYS A 273 15.69 13.39 -19.99
CA LYS A 273 16.48 14.46 -20.63
C LYS A 273 15.60 15.57 -21.18
N GLN A 274 14.44 15.20 -21.73
CA GLN A 274 13.49 16.16 -22.27
C GLN A 274 13.02 17.22 -21.25
N PHE A 275 13.22 16.97 -19.94
CA PHE A 275 12.79 17.86 -18.88
C PHE A 275 13.85 18.88 -18.42
N GLU A 276 15.09 18.84 -18.92
CA GLU A 276 16.18 19.76 -18.52
C GLU A 276 15.75 21.24 -18.57
N ASN A 277 15.06 21.62 -19.65
CA ASN A 277 14.63 22.99 -19.89
C ASN A 277 13.12 23.21 -19.72
N SER A 278 12.43 22.27 -19.06
CA SER A 278 10.99 22.43 -18.80
C SER A 278 10.73 23.68 -17.96
N ILE A 279 9.60 24.36 -18.21
CA ILE A 279 9.11 25.44 -17.36
C ILE A 279 8.56 24.92 -16.02
N ASP A 280 8.18 23.63 -15.98
CA ASP A 280 7.64 22.98 -14.80
C ASP A 280 8.77 22.53 -13.84
N PRO A 281 8.81 23.03 -12.58
CA PRO A 281 9.79 22.61 -11.57
C PRO A 281 9.76 21.11 -11.27
N ALA A 282 8.59 20.47 -11.26
CA ALA A 282 8.45 19.04 -10.98
C ALA A 282 9.09 18.17 -12.08
N LEU A 283 9.00 18.62 -13.34
CA LEU A 283 9.67 17.99 -14.48
C LEU A 283 11.20 18.16 -14.38
N ARG A 284 11.68 19.38 -14.10
CA ARG A 284 13.13 19.63 -13.93
C ARG A 284 13.72 18.83 -12.80
N LEU A 285 13.02 18.74 -11.67
CA LEU A 285 13.42 17.89 -10.56
C LEU A 285 13.51 16.41 -10.97
N SER A 286 12.57 15.93 -11.79
CA SER A 286 12.61 14.57 -12.34
C SER A 286 13.85 14.32 -13.22
N TYR A 287 14.30 15.34 -13.94
CA TYR A 287 15.58 15.33 -14.65
C TYR A 287 16.77 15.27 -13.67
N TYR A 288 16.81 16.15 -12.66
CA TYR A 288 17.90 16.23 -11.69
C TYR A 288 18.12 14.92 -10.92
N ARG A 289 17.05 14.21 -10.55
CA ARG A 289 17.14 12.93 -9.81
C ARG A 289 17.53 11.72 -10.65
N ARG A 290 17.43 11.78 -11.99
CA ARG A 290 17.49 10.56 -12.82
C ARG A 290 18.46 10.62 -13.98
N SER A 291 18.68 11.80 -14.54
CA SER A 291 19.53 11.94 -15.72
C SER A 291 20.99 11.66 -15.36
N GLN A 292 21.66 10.84 -16.16
CA GLN A 292 23.11 10.64 -16.05
C GLN A 292 23.89 11.79 -16.68
N GLU A 293 23.31 12.47 -17.67
CA GLU A 293 23.96 13.57 -18.38
C GLU A 293 24.30 14.74 -17.44
N ILE A 294 23.60 14.84 -16.31
CA ILE A 294 23.87 15.85 -15.29
C ILE A 294 25.30 15.76 -14.75
N LEU A 295 25.91 14.58 -14.74
CA LEU A 295 27.27 14.37 -14.23
C LEU A 295 28.31 15.17 -15.04
N GLU A 296 28.05 15.37 -16.33
CA GLU A 296 28.94 16.06 -17.28
C GLU A 296 28.71 17.57 -17.33
N LYS A 297 27.63 18.07 -16.70
CA LYS A 297 27.22 19.48 -16.74
C LYS A 297 27.90 20.32 -15.67
N ASP A 298 27.89 21.63 -15.91
CA ASP A 298 28.09 22.64 -14.88
C ASP A 298 26.81 22.74 -14.04
N TRP A 299 26.97 22.70 -12.72
CA TRP A 299 25.87 22.71 -11.76
C TRP A 299 25.51 24.12 -11.29
N THR A 300 26.36 25.09 -11.60
CA THR A 300 26.17 26.50 -11.22
C THR A 300 24.91 27.06 -11.88
N ASP A 301 24.71 26.84 -13.18
CA ASP A 301 23.53 27.32 -13.92
C ASP A 301 22.21 26.72 -13.37
N PHE A 302 22.22 25.45 -12.97
CA PHE A 302 21.04 24.80 -12.39
C PHE A 302 20.75 25.32 -10.99
N LEU A 303 21.80 25.59 -10.20
CA LEU A 303 21.64 26.19 -8.88
C LEU A 303 21.11 27.62 -8.96
N GLU A 304 21.61 28.44 -9.89
CA GLU A 304 21.11 29.80 -10.10
C GLU A 304 19.64 29.81 -10.52
N LYS A 305 19.25 28.83 -11.35
CA LYS A 305 17.87 28.71 -11.86
C LYS A 305 16.89 28.16 -10.83
N ASP A 306 17.25 27.08 -10.13
CA ASP A 306 16.32 26.26 -9.34
C ASP A 306 16.66 26.17 -7.85
N GLY A 307 17.80 26.72 -7.42
CA GLY A 307 18.20 26.81 -6.03
C GLY A 307 18.13 25.45 -5.31
N LYS A 308 17.40 25.41 -4.19
CA LYS A 308 17.22 24.22 -3.36
C LYS A 308 16.57 23.04 -4.10
N LEU A 309 15.72 23.29 -5.10
CA LEU A 309 15.10 22.22 -5.89
C LEU A 309 16.16 21.39 -6.62
N PHE A 310 17.16 22.06 -7.21
CA PHE A 310 18.30 21.40 -7.83
C PHE A 310 19.11 20.60 -6.80
N ILE A 311 19.41 21.18 -5.64
CA ILE A 311 20.17 20.49 -4.57
C ILE A 311 19.45 19.20 -4.13
N VAL A 312 18.15 19.25 -3.86
CA VAL A 312 17.39 18.05 -3.47
C VAL A 312 17.37 17.03 -4.61
N GLY A 313 17.27 17.48 -5.85
CA GLY A 313 17.32 16.62 -7.02
C GLY A 313 18.66 15.89 -7.16
N ILE A 314 19.77 16.61 -7.04
CA ILE A 314 21.12 16.07 -7.23
C ILE A 314 21.51 15.13 -6.08
N LEU A 315 21.11 15.45 -4.84
CA LEU A 315 21.34 14.60 -3.66
C LEU A 315 20.65 13.23 -3.76
N GLU A 316 19.52 13.14 -4.46
CA GLU A 316 18.80 11.88 -4.68
C GLU A 316 19.16 11.19 -6.00
N ASN A 317 20.07 11.76 -6.80
CA ASN A 317 20.47 11.16 -8.06
C ASN A 317 21.35 9.93 -7.81
N GLY A 318 20.78 8.75 -8.03
CA GLY A 318 21.46 7.48 -7.84
C GLY A 318 22.70 7.27 -8.72
N ALA A 319 22.88 8.02 -9.81
CA ALA A 319 24.09 7.95 -10.63
C ALA A 319 25.31 8.59 -9.93
N ILE A 320 25.10 9.62 -9.11
CA ILE A 320 26.18 10.28 -8.36
C ILE A 320 26.80 9.32 -7.36
N TRP A 321 25.96 8.61 -6.61
CA TRP A 321 26.40 7.73 -5.53
C TRP A 321 27.06 6.43 -5.98
N LYS A 322 27.18 6.18 -7.29
CA LYS A 322 27.85 4.98 -7.83
C LYS A 322 29.36 5.11 -7.87
N GLU A 323 29.89 6.32 -8.02
CA GLU A 323 31.33 6.53 -8.26
C GLU A 323 31.90 7.58 -7.31
N LYS A 324 33.11 7.32 -6.81
CA LYS A 324 33.78 8.20 -5.83
C LYS A 324 34.03 9.60 -6.38
N ASP A 325 34.36 9.72 -7.66
CA ASP A 325 34.66 11.00 -8.29
C ASP A 325 33.41 11.89 -8.37
N ASN A 326 32.25 11.31 -8.65
CA ASN A 326 30.97 12.01 -8.65
C ASN A 326 30.55 12.45 -7.24
N ILE A 327 30.74 11.58 -6.24
CA ILE A 327 30.51 11.93 -4.82
C ILE A 327 31.42 13.08 -4.40
N LYS A 328 32.69 13.04 -4.80
CA LYS A 328 33.66 14.10 -4.52
C LYS A 328 33.26 15.42 -5.18
N LYS A 329 32.89 15.41 -6.46
CA LYS A 329 32.37 16.59 -7.18
C LYS A 329 31.18 17.20 -6.43
N LEU A 330 30.26 16.37 -5.91
CA LEU A 330 29.13 16.84 -5.11
C LEU A 330 29.55 17.44 -3.77
N SER A 331 30.46 16.82 -3.04
CA SER A 331 30.98 17.36 -1.78
C SER A 331 31.62 18.74 -2.00
N GLU A 332 32.51 18.86 -2.99
CA GLU A 332 33.21 20.11 -3.31
C GLU A 332 32.22 21.21 -3.74
N PHE A 333 31.21 20.84 -4.54
CA PHE A 333 30.15 21.76 -4.95
C PHE A 333 29.34 22.29 -3.76
N LEU A 334 28.90 21.40 -2.86
CA LEU A 334 28.12 21.79 -1.68
C LEU A 334 28.94 22.61 -0.68
N GLU A 335 30.23 22.33 -0.52
CA GLU A 335 31.14 23.13 0.31
C GLU A 335 31.30 24.55 -0.22
N ALA A 336 31.37 24.71 -1.55
CA ALA A 336 31.51 26.03 -2.19
C ALA A 336 30.28 26.93 -2.03
N MET A 337 29.10 26.35 -1.75
CA MET A 337 27.84 27.10 -1.59
C MET A 337 27.67 27.78 -0.23
N ASP A 338 28.50 27.45 0.76
CA ASP A 338 28.38 27.90 2.18
C ASP A 338 26.97 27.64 2.81
N ASP A 339 26.21 26.69 2.27
CA ASP A 339 24.93 26.24 2.83
C ASP A 339 25.12 24.98 3.70
N LYS A 340 25.27 25.21 5.01
CA LYS A 340 25.44 24.13 6.00
C LYS A 340 24.29 23.13 6.04
N SER A 341 23.08 23.54 5.65
CA SER A 341 21.93 22.64 5.65
C SER A 341 21.99 21.63 4.51
N ALA A 342 22.46 22.04 3.34
CA ALA A 342 22.73 21.15 2.21
C ALA A 342 23.79 20.08 2.57
N TYR A 343 24.86 20.51 3.24
CA TYR A 343 25.94 19.61 3.66
C TYR A 343 25.50 18.59 4.71
N TRP A 344 24.67 19.00 5.69
CA TRP A 344 24.10 18.07 6.67
C TRP A 344 23.25 16.97 6.02
N HIS A 345 22.48 17.31 4.99
CA HIS A 345 21.71 16.34 4.22
C HIS A 345 22.58 15.40 3.39
N PHE A 346 23.65 15.92 2.78
CA PHE A 346 24.66 15.11 2.11
C PHE A 346 25.24 14.07 3.07
N ASP A 347 25.70 14.48 4.26
CA ASP A 347 26.26 13.57 5.26
C ASP A 347 25.27 12.46 5.63
N ARG A 348 24.01 12.80 5.89
CA ARG A 348 22.97 11.81 6.22
C ARG A 348 22.78 10.77 5.11
N ILE A 349 22.73 11.21 3.85
CA ILE A 349 22.57 10.31 2.70
C ILE A 349 23.83 9.48 2.48
N TYR A 350 25.01 10.10 2.62
CA TYR A 350 26.30 9.43 2.50
C TYR A 350 26.47 8.31 3.52
N GLN A 351 26.10 8.54 4.80
CA GLN A 351 26.11 7.49 5.83
C GLN A 351 25.19 6.33 5.47
N LYS A 352 23.97 6.60 5.01
CA LYS A 352 23.03 5.56 4.55
C LYS A 352 23.62 4.73 3.40
N HIS A 353 24.31 5.35 2.45
CA HIS A 353 24.98 4.62 1.38
C HIS A 353 26.18 3.80 1.88
N ILE A 354 27.00 4.34 2.79
CA ILE A 354 28.11 3.58 3.41
C ILE A 354 27.59 2.34 4.14
N GLU A 355 26.53 2.46 4.93
CA GLU A 355 25.94 1.34 5.68
C GLU A 355 25.49 0.21 4.74
N VAL A 356 24.84 0.55 3.63
CA VAL A 356 24.39 -0.42 2.61
C VAL A 356 25.58 -1.11 1.93
N TYR A 357 26.62 -0.37 1.53
CA TYR A 357 27.81 -0.92 0.87
C TYR A 357 28.74 -1.69 1.83
N SER A 358 28.71 -1.39 3.12
CA SER A 358 29.47 -2.11 4.15
C SER A 358 28.85 -3.48 4.45
N TYR A 359 27.51 -3.57 4.42
CA TYR A 359 26.78 -4.84 4.56
C TYR A 359 27.03 -5.82 3.40
N HIS A 360 27.23 -5.32 2.18
CA HIS A 360 27.46 -6.15 0.98
C HIS A 360 28.91 -6.64 0.82
N LYS A 361 29.82 -6.25 1.72
CA LYS A 361 31.20 -6.75 1.77
C LYS A 361 31.44 -7.83 2.84
N ILE A 362 30.44 -8.13 3.66
CA ILE A 362 30.57 -9.04 4.81
C ILE A 362 29.76 -10.34 4.63
N ASN A 363 28.97 -10.47 3.55
CA ASN A 363 28.27 -11.72 3.21
C ASN A 363 28.86 -12.38 1.96
#